data_AF-A0A848LBA3-F1
#
_entry.id   AF-A0A848LBA3-F1
#
_cell.length_a   1.000
_cell.length_b   1.000
_cell.length_c   1.000
_cell.angle_alpha   90.00
_cell.angle_beta   90.00
_cell.angle_gamma   90.00
#
_symmetry.space_group_name_H-M   'P 1'
#
loop_
_entity.id
_entity.type
_entity.pdbx_description
1 polymer ?
#
loop_
_entity_poly.entity_id
_entity_poly.type
_entity_poly.pdbx_seq_one_letter_code
_entity_poly.pdbx_strand_id
1 'polypeptide(L)'
;MAPVAPLGKDRVLALLRAGRLPFSFGSPHPSVAVLEQDGVFRLRELVVDPGEADAAAKVSMAERGCWMPEQYYALGRPTGRVFIEAPTLDALAEKVEAYPWPREW
;
A
#
# COMPACT_ATOMS: atom_id res chain seq x y z
N MET A 1 -2.42 10.83 -3.00
CA MET A 1 -1.05 10.31 -3.18
C MET A 1 -1.17 9.17 -4.18
N ALA A 2 -0.45 9.21 -5.31
CA ALA A 2 -0.68 8.30 -6.44
C ALA A 2 -0.12 6.88 -6.15
N PRO A 3 -0.70 5.83 -6.75
CA PRO A 3 -0.18 4.47 -6.64
C PRO A 3 1.19 4.42 -7.30
N VAL A 4 2.20 3.97 -6.57
CA VAL A 4 3.52 3.73 -7.17
C VAL A 4 3.48 2.33 -7.77
N ALA A 5 3.86 2.22 -9.05
CA ALA A 5 4.13 0.99 -9.80
C ALA A 5 4.83 -0.09 -8.95
N PRO A 6 4.87 -1.39 -9.35
CA PRO A 6 5.57 -2.44 -8.61
C PRO A 6 6.89 -1.93 -8.02
N LEU A 7 6.94 -1.84 -6.69
CA LEU A 7 8.14 -1.42 -6.00
C LEU A 7 8.85 -2.70 -5.61
N GLY A 8 9.82 -3.10 -6.43
CA GLY A 8 10.75 -4.16 -6.04
C GLY A 8 11.37 -3.84 -4.67
N LYS A 9 11.78 -4.89 -3.95
CA LYS A 9 12.31 -4.82 -2.59
C LYS A 9 13.27 -3.66 -2.33
N ASP A 10 14.26 -3.44 -3.22
CA ASP A 10 15.23 -2.35 -3.12
C ASP A 10 14.60 -0.96 -3.05
N ARG A 11 13.52 -0.74 -3.81
CA ARG A 11 12.81 0.53 -3.87
C ARG A 11 12.00 0.78 -2.60
N VAL A 12 11.43 -0.27 -2.00
CA VAL A 12 10.77 -0.19 -0.69
C VAL A 12 11.79 0.13 0.40
N LEU A 13 12.93 -0.55 0.40
CA LEU A 13 14.04 -0.27 1.34
C LEU A 13 14.55 1.17 1.21
N ALA A 14 14.69 1.69 -0.01
CA ALA A 14 15.09 3.07 -0.24
C ALA A 14 14.07 4.09 0.33
N LEU A 15 12.76 3.82 0.19
CA LEU A 15 11.71 4.68 0.75
C LEU A 15 11.69 4.64 2.28
N LEU A 16 11.86 3.46 2.87
CA LEU A 16 11.96 3.27 4.33
C LEU A 16 13.16 4.05 4.90
N ARG A 17 14.35 3.88 4.30
CA ARG A 17 15.57 4.59 4.69
C ARG A 17 15.47 6.11 4.50
N ALA A 18 14.67 6.56 3.53
CA ALA A 18 14.39 7.97 3.31
C ALA A 18 13.28 8.54 4.22
N GLY A 19 12.65 7.72 5.07
CA GLY A 19 11.56 8.15 5.96
C GLY A 19 10.30 8.61 5.23
N ARG A 20 10.09 8.14 4.00
CA ARG A 20 8.92 8.52 3.19
C ARG A 20 7.75 7.62 3.53
N LEU A 21 6.82 8.11 4.35
CA LEU A 21 5.59 7.44 4.75
C LEU A 21 4.38 8.40 4.71
N PRO A 22 3.15 7.88 4.56
CA PRO A 22 2.81 6.51 4.17
C PRO A 22 3.03 6.27 2.67
N PHE A 23 3.17 5.02 2.26
CA PHE A 23 3.14 4.65 0.83
C PHE A 23 2.55 3.25 0.62
N SER A 24 2.09 2.99 -0.60
CA SER A 24 1.51 1.71 -1.01
C SER A 24 2.21 1.16 -2.25
N PHE A 25 2.29 -0.17 -2.35
CA PHE A 25 2.92 -0.88 -3.45
C PHE A 25 2.25 -2.24 -3.70
N GLY A 26 2.60 -2.86 -4.82
CA GLY A 26 2.07 -4.15 -5.27
C GLY A 26 1.86 -4.17 -6.78
N SER A 27 1.75 -5.38 -7.34
CA SER A 27 1.60 -5.63 -8.77
C SER A 27 0.51 -6.67 -9.04
N PRO A 28 -0.41 -6.46 -10.00
CA PRO A 28 -0.53 -5.31 -10.92
C PRO A 28 -1.11 -4.04 -10.25
N HIS A 29 -1.56 -4.15 -9.00
CA HIS A 29 -2.24 -3.10 -8.24
C HIS A 29 -1.64 -3.05 -6.82
N PRO A 30 -1.70 -1.89 -6.14
CA PRO A 30 -1.25 -1.82 -4.75
C PRO A 30 -2.06 -2.76 -3.86
N SER A 31 -1.36 -3.67 -3.17
CA SER A 31 -1.92 -4.67 -2.25
C SER A 31 -1.23 -4.64 -0.89
N VAL A 32 -0.22 -3.78 -0.73
CA VAL A 32 0.53 -3.58 0.51
C VAL A 32 0.67 -2.09 0.80
N ALA A 33 0.54 -1.72 2.06
CA ALA A 33 0.77 -0.37 2.55
C ALA A 33 1.79 -0.36 3.70
N VAL A 34 2.64 0.65 3.71
CA VAL A 34 3.55 0.94 4.80
C VAL A 34 3.09 2.21 5.49
N LEU A 35 2.85 2.11 6.79
CA LEU A 35 2.39 3.22 7.61
C LEU A 35 2.95 3.12 9.03
N GLU A 36 3.04 4.27 9.68
CA GLU A 36 3.20 4.36 11.13
C GLU A 36 1.81 4.42 11.78
N GLN A 37 1.60 3.64 12.83
CA GLN A 37 0.39 3.72 13.63
C GLN A 37 0.74 3.39 15.09
N ASP A 38 0.36 4.27 16.02
CA ASP A 38 0.66 4.15 17.45
C ASP A 38 2.18 4.07 17.74
N GLY A 39 3.00 4.79 16.98
CA GLY A 39 4.46 4.78 17.11
C GLY A 39 5.14 3.50 16.62
N VAL A 40 4.41 2.61 15.93
CA VAL A 40 4.93 1.37 15.34
C VAL A 40 4.79 1.43 13.83
N PHE A 41 5.87 1.08 13.13
CA PHE A 41 5.90 1.01 11.67
C PHE A 41 5.45 -0.37 11.21
N ARG A 42 4.46 -0.41 10.34
CA ARG A 42 3.83 -1.66 9.90
C ARG A 42 3.74 -1.72 8.38
N LEU A 43 4.09 -2.89 7.86
CA LEU A 43 3.80 -3.34 6.50
C LEU A 43 2.51 -4.16 6.56
N ARG A 44 1.43 -3.66 5.97
CA ARG A 44 0.08 -4.23 6.07
C ARG A 44 -0.49 -4.54 4.71
N GLU A 45 -1.38 -5.52 4.68
CA GLU A 45 -2.19 -5.79 3.51
C GLU A 45 -3.13 -4.60 3.26
N LEU A 46 -3.23 -4.20 1.99
CA LEU A 46 -4.11 -3.16 1.51
C LEU A 46 -5.19 -3.85 0.67
N VAL A 47 -6.44 -3.73 1.10
CA VAL A 47 -7.59 -4.27 0.35
C VAL A 47 -8.51 -3.12 -0.02
N VAL A 48 -9.03 -3.18 -1.24
CA VAL A 48 -10.14 -2.35 -1.69
C VAL A 48 -11.42 -3.17 -1.50
N ASP A 49 -12.38 -2.64 -0.74
CA ASP A 49 -13.67 -3.29 -0.60
C ASP A 49 -14.44 -3.22 -1.94
N PRO A 50 -14.91 -4.37 -2.47
CA PRO A 50 -15.57 -4.39 -3.77
C PRO A 50 -16.92 -3.67 -3.78
N GLY A 51 -17.62 -3.61 -2.64
CA GLY A 51 -18.89 -2.88 -2.52
C GLY A 51 -18.68 -1.37 -2.51
N GLU A 52 -17.70 -0.88 -1.75
CA GLU A 52 -17.30 0.54 -1.77
C GLU A 52 -16.79 0.96 -3.15
N ALA A 53 -15.99 0.11 -3.80
CA ALA A 53 -15.50 0.37 -5.15
C ALA A 53 -16.61 0.45 -6.20
N ASP A 54 -17.59 -0.47 -6.17
CA ASP A 54 -18.75 -0.43 -7.07
C ASP A 54 -19.58 0.84 -6.85
N ALA A 55 -19.86 1.20 -5.60
CA ALA A 55 -20.59 2.41 -5.26
C ALA A 55 -19.86 3.67 -5.75
N ALA A 56 -18.55 3.78 -5.48
CA ALA A 56 -17.73 4.90 -5.92
C ALA A 56 -17.63 4.98 -7.46
N ALA A 57 -17.50 3.84 -8.14
CA ALA A 57 -17.46 3.78 -9.60
C ALA A 57 -18.78 4.27 -10.21
N LYS A 58 -19.94 3.85 -9.67
CA LYS A 58 -21.26 4.32 -10.11
C LYS A 58 -21.41 5.84 -9.96
N VAL A 59 -20.97 6.39 -8.82
CA VAL A 59 -20.99 7.85 -8.59
C VAL A 59 -20.07 8.57 -9.57
N SER A 60 -18.83 8.11 -9.73
CA SER A 60 -17.87 8.74 -10.64
C SER A 60 -18.32 8.69 -12.11
N MET A 61 -18.90 7.57 -12.54
CA MET A 61 -19.48 7.43 -13.87
C MET A 61 -20.69 8.36 -14.07
N ALA A 62 -21.54 8.54 -13.05
CA ALA A 62 -22.68 9.45 -13.13
C ALA A 62 -22.27 10.93 -13.15
N GLU A 63 -21.25 11.33 -12.38
CA GLU A 63 -20.83 12.73 -12.26
C GLU A 63 -19.83 13.16 -13.34
N ARG A 64 -18.92 12.27 -13.74
CA ARG A 64 -17.75 12.60 -14.56
C ARG A 64 -17.67 11.78 -15.85
N GLY A 65 -18.51 10.76 -16.00
CA GLY A 65 -18.49 9.86 -17.16
C GLY A 65 -17.25 8.96 -17.23
N CYS A 66 -16.45 8.89 -16.17
CA CYS A 66 -15.23 8.09 -16.17
C CYS A 66 -14.93 7.47 -14.79
N TRP A 67 -14.24 6.35 -14.82
CA TRP A 67 -13.68 5.67 -13.66
C TRP A 67 -12.26 5.20 -14.00
N MET A 68 -11.27 5.81 -13.33
CA MET A 68 -9.85 5.53 -13.54
C MET A 68 -9.34 4.54 -12.48
N PRO A 69 -8.36 3.67 -12.81
CA PRO A 69 -7.76 2.76 -11.84
C PRO A 69 -7.22 3.47 -10.58
N GLU A 70 -6.67 4.67 -10.73
CA GLU A 70 -6.19 5.48 -9.60
C GLU A 70 -7.30 5.80 -8.59
N GLN A 71 -8.54 5.96 -9.04
CA GLN A 71 -9.68 6.17 -8.15
C GLN A 71 -10.03 4.89 -7.37
N TYR A 72 -9.89 3.71 -7.99
CA TYR A 72 -10.04 2.42 -7.31
C TYR A 72 -8.95 2.23 -6.24
N TYR A 73 -7.68 2.47 -6.58
CA TYR A 73 -6.59 2.30 -5.62
C TYR A 73 -6.64 3.29 -4.45
N ALA A 74 -7.19 4.49 -4.67
CA ALA A 74 -7.41 5.47 -3.61
C ALA A 74 -8.38 4.99 -2.52
N LEU A 75 -9.21 3.98 -2.81
CA LEU A 75 -10.11 3.35 -1.84
C LEU A 75 -9.42 2.30 -0.97
N GLY A 76 -8.17 1.95 -1.25
CA GLY A 76 -7.44 0.93 -0.49
C GLY A 76 -7.39 1.26 1.00
N ARG A 77 -7.81 0.30 1.84
CA ARG A 77 -7.73 0.40 3.30
C ARG A 77 -6.78 -0.67 3.85
N PRO A 78 -5.86 -0.32 4.76
CA PRO A 78 -5.02 -1.31 5.40
C PRO A 78 -5.88 -2.24 6.26
N THR A 79 -5.81 -3.55 5.99
CA THR A 79 -6.58 -4.57 6.73
C THR A 79 -5.89 -4.91 8.05
N GLY A 80 -6.54 -5.69 8.91
CA GLY A 80 -5.95 -6.20 10.15
C GLY A 80 -4.72 -7.09 9.95
N ARG A 81 -4.42 -7.50 8.71
CA ARG A 81 -3.27 -8.35 8.40
C ARG A 81 -1.98 -7.52 8.34
N VAL A 82 -1.07 -7.85 9.25
CA VAL A 82 0.29 -7.28 9.32
C VAL A 82 1.27 -8.33 8.80
N PHE A 83 2.09 -7.97 7.82
CA PHE A 83 3.17 -8.83 7.33
C PHE A 83 4.44 -8.65 8.16
N ILE A 84 4.78 -7.40 8.46
CA ILE A 84 5.98 -7.02 9.21
C ILE A 84 5.62 -5.82 10.09
N GLU A 85 6.08 -5.82 11.34
CA GLU A 85 6.05 -4.64 12.19
C GLU A 85 7.39 -4.43 12.89
N ALA A 86 7.72 -3.17 13.14
CA ALA A 86 8.92 -2.80 13.88
C ALA A 86 8.74 -1.46 14.60
N PRO A 87 9.46 -1.25 15.73
CA PRO A 87 9.39 -0.01 16.49
C PRO A 87 10.12 1.17 15.82
N THR A 88 10.98 0.92 14.83
CA THR A 88 11.70 1.95 14.08
C THR A 88 11.71 1.64 12.59
N LEU A 89 11.92 2.68 11.77
CA LEU A 89 12.08 2.53 10.32
C LEU A 89 13.27 1.65 9.95
N ASP A 90 14.37 1.76 10.69
CA ASP A 90 15.59 0.98 10.46
C ASP A 90 15.34 -0.50 10.72
N ALA A 91 14.73 -0.83 11.88
CA ALA A 91 14.32 -2.20 12.20
C ALA A 91 13.27 -2.74 11.22
N LEU A 92 12.40 -1.88 10.69
CA LEU A 92 11.47 -2.27 9.63
C LEU A 92 12.22 -2.61 8.34
N ALA A 93 13.21 -1.80 7.95
CA ALA A 93 14.03 -2.03 6.77
C ALA A 93 14.84 -3.33 6.90
N GLU A 94 15.46 -3.60 8.05
CA GLU A 94 16.17 -4.87 8.32
C GLU A 94 15.24 -6.08 8.18
N LYS A 95 14.04 -6.01 8.75
CA LYS A 95 13.05 -7.08 8.64
C LYS A 95 12.58 -7.28 7.21
N VAL A 96 12.33 -6.19 6.48
CA VAL A 96 11.99 -6.24 5.05
C VAL A 96 13.12 -6.88 4.24
N GLU A 97 14.38 -6.54 4.54
CA GLU A 97 15.56 -7.09 3.90
C GLU A 97 15.71 -8.61 4.13
N ALA A 98 15.33 -9.10 5.31
CA ALA A 98 15.30 -10.54 5.61
C ALA A 98 14.03 -11.26 5.10
N TYR A 99 12.95 -10.53 4.78
CA TYR A 99 11.66 -11.12 4.45
C TYR A 99 11.66 -11.78 3.04
N PRO A 100 11.05 -12.97 2.89
CA PRO A 100 10.86 -13.58 1.57
C PRO A 100 9.93 -12.71 0.73
N TRP A 101 10.47 -12.13 -0.34
CA TRP A 101 9.74 -11.16 -1.16
C TRP A 101 8.77 -11.86 -2.12
N PRO A 102 7.44 -11.66 -1.99
CA PRO A 102 6.47 -12.22 -2.92
C PRO A 102 6.66 -11.62 -4.31
N ARG A 103 6.43 -12.42 -5.36
CA ARG A 103 6.56 -11.96 -6.75
C ARG A 103 5.53 -10.88 -7.13
N GLU A 104 4.43 -10.84 -6.40
CA GLU A 104 3.30 -9.93 -6.55
C GLU A 104 3.48 -8.58 -5.83
N TRP A 105 4.61 -8.38 -5.14
CA TRP A 105 4.95 -7.15 -4.40
C TRP A 105 5.91 -6.26 -5.19
#